data_AF-A0A2H1VHK3-F1
#
_entry.id   AF-A0A2H1VHK3-F1
#
_cell.length_a   1.000
_cell.length_b   1.000
_cell.length_c   1.000
_cell.angle_alpha   90.00
_cell.angle_beta   90.00
_cell.angle_gamma   90.00
#
_symmetry.space_group_name_H-M   'P 1'
#
loop_
_entity.id
_entity.type
_entity.pdbx_description
1 polymer ?
#
loop_
_entity_poly.entity_id
_entity_poly.type
_entity_poly.pdbx_seq_one_letter_code
_entity_poly.pdbx_strand_id
1 'polypeptide(L)'
;PGKGTDPQQTLATKPLIVKPYNGNDLTTVTSNTMDLLKYVRVSLLFLPLVLGQVRKPQSFMIGEEYCQRLTKDPYFEPDMVVGKPWRIYYTWNIKMEDKCMDMIFKNATQSIINRVWNDMNEYVETQPYWDAATLLVTMGRAKHEMLLFADQGAAGRFTGVPNVVRDGNISPARSAVPLLKFHMKLLHAGKYLLMADCQIGVITLSARTRAMPYRAEIGGVAKNLSLGDGYQACISDRNKDELVTDNK
;
A
#
# COMPACT_ATOMS: atom_id res chain seq x y z
N PRO A 1 4.12 -64.90 30.62
CA PRO A 1 3.52 -64.27 31.82
C PRO A 1 3.88 -62.78 31.88
N GLY A 2 2.88 -61.90 31.80
CA GLY A 2 3.06 -60.44 31.92
C GLY A 2 2.69 -59.65 30.66
N LYS A 3 1.38 -59.60 30.35
CA LYS A 3 0.78 -58.67 29.37
C LYS A 3 0.76 -57.27 29.96
N GLY A 4 1.30 -56.27 29.26
CA GLY A 4 1.08 -54.85 29.49
C GLY A 4 0.31 -54.26 28.31
N THR A 5 -0.98 -54.03 28.50
CA THR A 5 -1.90 -53.44 27.52
C THR A 5 -2.06 -51.95 27.84
N ASP A 6 -1.64 -51.09 26.92
CA ASP A 6 -1.95 -49.66 26.94
C ASP A 6 -3.39 -49.40 26.47
N PRO A 7 -4.19 -48.58 27.18
CA PRO A 7 -5.51 -48.20 26.74
C PRO A 7 -5.47 -47.02 25.74
N GLN A 8 -6.04 -47.27 24.55
CA GLN A 8 -6.45 -46.24 23.60
C GLN A 8 -7.47 -45.29 24.25
N GLN A 9 -7.16 -44.00 24.34
CA GLN A 9 -8.15 -42.95 24.60
C GLN A 9 -8.79 -42.50 23.28
N THR A 10 -10.05 -42.85 23.12
CA THR A 10 -10.98 -42.37 22.09
C THR A 10 -11.45 -40.96 22.43
N LEU A 11 -11.05 -39.96 21.63
CA LEU A 11 -11.60 -38.61 21.71
C LEU A 11 -12.94 -38.56 20.94
N ALA A 12 -14.04 -38.46 21.68
CA ALA A 12 -15.39 -38.36 21.11
C ALA A 12 -15.64 -36.96 20.52
N THR A 13 -15.84 -36.91 19.21
CA THR A 13 -16.35 -35.75 18.46
C THR A 13 -17.83 -35.53 18.77
N LYS A 14 -18.16 -34.41 19.42
CA LYS A 14 -19.54 -33.94 19.56
C LYS A 14 -20.01 -33.30 18.23
N PRO A 15 -21.21 -33.62 17.73
CA PRO A 15 -21.77 -32.95 16.56
C PRO A 15 -22.22 -31.53 16.90
N LEU A 16 -21.80 -30.57 16.09
CA LEU A 16 -22.26 -29.18 16.10
C LEU A 16 -23.66 -29.12 15.45
N ILE A 17 -24.67 -28.92 16.28
CA ILE A 17 -26.04 -28.62 15.83
C ILE A 17 -26.07 -27.15 15.40
N VAL A 18 -26.06 -26.90 14.10
CA VAL A 18 -26.32 -25.58 13.52
C VAL A 18 -27.82 -25.45 13.27
N LYS A 19 -28.48 -24.58 14.04
CA LYS A 19 -29.88 -24.19 13.78
C LYS A 19 -29.94 -23.23 12.58
N PRO A 20 -30.95 -23.34 11.70
CA PRO A 20 -31.13 -22.40 10.59
C PRO A 20 -31.59 -21.03 11.12
N TYR A 21 -30.92 -19.98 10.68
CA TYR A 21 -31.34 -18.59 10.92
C TYR A 21 -32.28 -18.18 9.78
N ASN A 22 -33.58 -18.12 10.10
CA ASN A 22 -34.62 -17.49 9.28
C ASN A 22 -34.78 -16.06 9.79
N GLY A 23 -34.66 -15.07 8.90
CA GLY A 23 -34.81 -13.67 9.26
C GLY A 23 -34.76 -12.79 8.03
N ASN A 24 -35.88 -12.75 7.31
CA ASN A 24 -36.18 -11.73 6.33
C ASN A 24 -36.21 -10.37 7.03
N ASP A 25 -35.46 -9.39 6.52
CA ASP A 25 -35.88 -8.00 6.59
C ASP A 25 -35.48 -7.28 5.31
N LEU A 26 -36.50 -7.12 4.48
CA LEU A 26 -36.51 -6.31 3.27
C LEU A 26 -36.93 -4.90 3.68
N THR A 27 -36.01 -3.93 3.61
CA THR A 27 -36.41 -2.53 3.40
C THR A 27 -35.58 -1.94 2.27
N THR A 28 -36.31 -1.53 1.25
CA THR A 28 -35.87 -0.91 -0.01
C THR A 28 -35.87 0.62 0.14
N VAL A 29 -35.33 1.32 -0.88
CA VAL A 29 -35.43 2.78 -1.18
C VAL A 29 -34.23 3.59 -0.62
N THR A 30 -33.40 4.34 -1.36
CA THR A 30 -33.34 4.91 -2.74
C THR A 30 -31.86 5.10 -3.13
N SER A 31 -31.38 4.69 -4.31
CA SER A 31 -31.31 5.42 -5.60
C SER A 31 -30.63 6.80 -5.59
N ASN A 32 -29.63 6.92 -6.49
CA ASN A 32 -28.91 8.10 -7.00
C ASN A 32 -27.61 8.43 -6.23
N THR A 33 -26.40 8.15 -6.73
CA THR A 33 -25.85 8.69 -8.00
C THR A 33 -24.59 7.92 -8.44
N MET A 34 -24.70 7.17 -9.54
CA MET A 34 -23.62 7.03 -10.52
C MET A 34 -23.70 8.27 -11.42
N ASP A 35 -22.59 8.96 -11.71
CA ASP A 35 -22.32 9.65 -13.00
C ASP A 35 -21.18 10.69 -12.91
N LEU A 36 -19.94 10.22 -12.77
CA LEU A 36 -18.78 11.09 -13.12
C LEU A 36 -17.68 10.35 -13.91
N LEU A 37 -17.60 9.02 -13.81
CA LEU A 37 -16.56 8.24 -14.50
C LEU A 37 -16.88 7.89 -15.97
N LYS A 38 -18.11 8.11 -16.45
CA LYS A 38 -18.50 7.76 -17.83
C LYS A 38 -18.25 8.86 -18.87
N TYR A 39 -18.09 10.12 -18.46
CA TYR A 39 -17.93 11.24 -19.40
C TYR A 39 -16.49 11.55 -19.82
N VAL A 40 -15.48 10.93 -19.20
CA VAL A 40 -14.06 11.23 -19.52
C VAL A 40 -13.51 10.35 -20.66
N ARG A 41 -14.22 9.31 -21.10
CA ARG A 41 -13.64 8.26 -21.97
C ARG A 41 -14.06 8.25 -23.44
N VAL A 42 -14.93 9.17 -23.89
CA VAL A 42 -15.41 9.19 -25.28
C VAL A 42 -14.88 10.39 -26.09
N SER A 43 -14.35 11.42 -25.44
CA SER A 43 -13.86 12.64 -26.13
C SER A 43 -12.37 12.61 -26.54
N LEU A 44 -11.66 11.51 -26.35
CA LEU A 44 -10.24 11.36 -26.71
C LEU A 44 -9.99 10.56 -28.01
N LEU A 45 -11.04 10.12 -28.71
CA LEU A 45 -10.91 9.26 -29.88
C LEU A 45 -10.89 9.98 -31.23
N PHE A 46 -10.98 11.31 -31.25
CA PHE A 46 -10.87 12.08 -32.48
C PHE A 46 -10.13 13.39 -32.27
N LEU A 47 -8.79 13.37 -32.32
CA LEU A 47 -8.01 14.39 -33.03
C LEU A 47 -6.58 13.89 -33.30
N PRO A 48 -6.04 14.10 -34.51
CA PRO A 48 -4.97 13.30 -35.09
C PRO A 48 -3.57 13.81 -34.75
N LEU A 49 -2.58 12.92 -34.95
CA LEU A 49 -1.18 13.20 -35.30
C LEU A 49 -0.78 14.69 -35.34
N VAL A 50 -0.20 15.18 -34.24
CA VAL A 50 0.79 16.24 -34.28
C VAL A 50 1.95 15.81 -33.39
N LEU A 51 3.10 15.58 -34.02
CA LEU A 51 4.40 15.45 -33.37
C LEU A 51 4.62 16.69 -32.49
N GLY A 52 4.45 16.51 -31.19
CA GLY A 52 4.74 17.52 -30.18
C GLY A 52 4.88 16.79 -28.86
N GLN A 53 6.04 16.95 -28.23
CA GLN A 53 6.33 16.37 -26.91
C GLN A 53 5.11 16.55 -26.00
N VAL A 54 4.45 15.44 -25.66
CA VAL A 54 3.44 15.41 -24.59
C VAL A 54 4.16 15.92 -23.36
N ARG A 55 3.94 17.20 -23.05
CA ARG A 55 4.54 17.88 -21.90
C ARG A 55 4.04 17.09 -20.69
N LYS A 56 4.92 16.31 -20.07
CA LYS A 56 4.59 15.49 -18.89
C LYS A 56 3.87 16.40 -17.89
N PRO A 57 2.75 15.97 -17.29
CA PRO A 57 2.02 16.79 -16.33
C PRO A 57 2.97 17.31 -15.24
N GLN A 58 2.78 18.55 -14.79
CA GLN A 58 3.68 19.22 -13.84
C GLN A 58 3.90 18.43 -12.52
N SER A 59 2.95 17.57 -12.13
CA SER A 59 3.06 16.63 -11.00
C SER A 59 4.17 15.57 -11.17
N PHE A 60 4.45 15.13 -12.40
CA PHE A 60 5.51 14.15 -12.67
C PHE A 60 6.91 14.72 -12.41
N MET A 61 7.13 16.00 -12.73
CA MET A 61 8.45 16.63 -12.49
C MET A 61 8.75 16.78 -10.99
N ILE A 62 7.72 17.04 -10.19
CA ILE A 62 7.82 17.17 -8.73
C ILE A 62 8.15 15.82 -8.09
N GLY A 63 7.53 14.73 -8.54
CA GLY A 63 7.79 13.39 -8.03
C GLY A 63 9.24 12.92 -8.25
N GLU A 64 9.77 13.15 -9.46
CA GLU A 64 11.15 12.78 -9.80
C GLU A 64 12.18 13.58 -8.98
N GLU A 65 11.97 14.89 -8.81
CA GLU A 65 12.86 15.73 -8.00
C GLU A 65 12.89 15.27 -6.54
N TYR A 66 11.73 15.00 -5.93
CA TYR A 66 11.69 14.50 -4.56
C TYR A 66 12.38 13.14 -4.42
N CYS A 67 12.15 12.23 -5.36
CA CYS A 67 12.84 10.95 -5.34
C CYS A 67 14.36 11.08 -5.47
N GLN A 68 14.86 12.00 -6.30
CA GLN A 68 16.29 12.29 -6.38
C GLN A 68 16.86 12.88 -5.08
N ARG A 69 16.08 13.66 -4.33
CA ARG A 69 16.51 14.14 -3.00
C ARG A 69 16.62 12.99 -2.00
N LEU A 70 15.75 11.99 -2.09
CA LEU A 70 15.79 10.82 -1.21
C LEU A 70 17.00 9.91 -1.42
N THR A 71 17.67 9.97 -2.57
CA THR A 71 18.87 9.17 -2.86
C THR A 71 20.17 9.77 -2.35
N LYS A 72 20.18 11.02 -1.86
CA LYS A 72 21.43 11.68 -1.42
C LYS A 72 22.04 11.07 -0.15
N ASP A 73 21.23 10.42 0.69
CA ASP A 73 21.67 9.64 1.85
C ASP A 73 20.73 8.45 2.04
N PRO A 74 20.85 7.40 1.22
CA PRO A 74 19.89 6.33 1.20
C PRO A 74 20.15 5.41 2.39
N TYR A 75 19.12 5.23 3.23
CA TYR A 75 19.15 4.26 4.31
C TYR A 75 17.85 3.46 4.30
N PHE A 76 17.96 2.18 3.97
CA PHE A 76 16.85 1.24 3.98
C PHE A 76 17.37 -0.17 4.21
N GLU A 77 16.79 -0.86 5.18
CA GLU A 77 17.12 -2.24 5.52
C GLU A 77 15.83 -3.07 5.52
N PRO A 78 15.72 -4.12 4.68
CA PRO A 78 14.53 -4.97 4.62
C PRO A 78 14.11 -5.55 5.98
N ASP A 79 15.07 -6.04 6.77
CA ASP A 79 14.81 -6.62 8.10
C ASP A 79 14.23 -5.61 9.10
N MET A 80 14.51 -4.32 8.86
CA MET A 80 13.92 -3.26 9.64
C MET A 80 12.45 -3.08 9.29
N VAL A 81 11.95 -3.39 8.09
CA VAL A 81 10.53 -3.22 7.71
C VAL A 81 9.69 -4.50 7.78
N VAL A 82 10.26 -5.66 7.47
CA VAL A 82 9.55 -6.93 7.28
C VAL A 82 8.88 -7.40 8.57
N GLY A 83 7.66 -7.93 8.45
CA GLY A 83 6.88 -8.53 9.55
C GLY A 83 6.36 -7.55 10.58
N LYS A 84 6.67 -6.26 10.43
CA LYS A 84 6.31 -5.22 11.40
C LYS A 84 5.28 -4.26 10.75
N PRO A 85 4.13 -4.01 11.40
CA PRO A 85 3.10 -3.13 10.86
C PRO A 85 3.55 -1.66 10.87
N TRP A 86 3.18 -0.95 9.81
CA TRP A 86 3.38 0.48 9.62
C TRP A 86 2.03 1.14 9.38
N ARG A 87 1.88 2.39 9.80
CA ARG A 87 0.69 3.22 9.56
C ARG A 87 1.12 4.57 9.03
N ILE A 88 0.44 5.05 8.00
CA ILE A 88 0.65 6.37 7.41
C ILE A 88 0.05 7.42 8.33
N TYR A 89 0.86 8.40 8.74
CA TYR A 89 0.44 9.52 9.59
C TYR A 89 0.58 10.88 8.90
N TYR A 90 1.31 10.95 7.79
CA TYR A 90 1.47 12.19 7.04
C TYR A 90 1.63 11.92 5.55
N THR A 91 1.09 12.81 4.72
CA THR A 91 1.10 12.69 3.26
C THR A 91 1.25 14.06 2.61
N TRP A 92 2.05 14.20 1.56
CA TRP A 92 2.26 15.53 0.92
C TRP A 92 1.27 15.85 -0.18
N ASN A 93 0.80 14.85 -0.93
CA ASN A 93 0.01 15.08 -2.15
C ASN A 93 -1.39 14.46 -2.13
N ILE A 94 -1.80 13.89 -1.00
CA ILE A 94 -3.11 13.26 -0.81
C ILE A 94 -3.65 13.68 0.56
N LYS A 95 -4.91 14.10 0.65
CA LYS A 95 -5.61 14.30 1.93
C LYS A 95 -6.29 13.00 2.33
N MET A 96 -5.86 12.42 3.45
CA MET A 96 -6.45 11.18 3.99
C MET A 96 -7.36 11.45 5.20
N GLU A 97 -7.18 12.58 5.89
CA GLU A 97 -7.97 12.99 7.05
C GLU A 97 -8.02 11.86 8.11
N ASP A 98 -9.21 11.37 8.45
CA ASP A 98 -9.42 10.30 9.44
C ASP A 98 -9.06 8.90 8.93
N LYS A 99 -8.74 8.74 7.64
CA LYS A 99 -8.45 7.42 7.07
C LYS A 99 -7.05 6.97 7.46
N CYS A 100 -7.00 5.93 8.28
CA CYS A 100 -5.77 5.22 8.61
C CYS A 100 -5.49 4.14 7.56
N MET A 101 -4.30 4.18 6.98
CA MET A 101 -3.84 3.15 6.05
C MET A 101 -2.60 2.47 6.62
N ASP A 102 -2.76 1.17 6.85
CA ASP A 102 -1.70 0.32 7.37
C ASP A 102 -0.97 -0.38 6.24
N MET A 103 0.32 -0.61 6.44
CA MET A 103 1.18 -1.33 5.52
C MET A 103 1.91 -2.43 6.26
N ILE A 104 2.03 -3.58 5.62
CA ILE A 104 2.83 -4.70 6.13
C ILE A 104 3.72 -5.19 5.00
N PHE A 105 5.00 -5.34 5.31
CA PHE A 105 6.00 -5.89 4.40
C PHE A 105 6.27 -7.35 4.73
N LYS A 106 6.42 -8.18 3.71
CA LYS A 106 6.83 -9.58 3.80
C LYS A 106 7.94 -9.83 2.79
N ASN A 107 8.79 -10.82 3.06
CA ASN A 107 9.71 -11.32 2.05
C ASN A 107 8.91 -11.94 0.89
N ALA A 108 9.32 -11.66 -0.34
CA ALA A 108 8.74 -12.27 -1.53
C ALA A 108 9.22 -13.74 -1.62
N THR A 109 8.40 -14.67 -1.17
CA THR A 109 8.66 -16.12 -1.34
C THR A 109 8.28 -16.55 -2.76
N GLN A 110 8.83 -17.68 -3.24
CA GLN A 110 8.46 -18.20 -4.57
C GLN A 110 6.95 -18.42 -4.71
N SER A 111 6.27 -18.86 -3.65
CA SER A 111 4.81 -19.01 -3.64
C SER A 111 4.09 -17.67 -3.85
N ILE A 112 4.57 -16.58 -3.23
CA ILE A 112 4.03 -15.24 -3.42
C ILE A 112 4.29 -14.77 -4.85
N ILE A 113 5.52 -14.93 -5.35
CA ILE A 113 5.93 -14.52 -6.69
C ILE A 113 5.08 -15.21 -7.74
N ASN A 114 4.98 -16.54 -7.70
CA ASN A 114 4.21 -17.34 -8.65
C ASN A 114 2.73 -16.95 -8.64
N ARG A 115 2.16 -16.67 -7.45
CA ARG A 115 0.77 -16.21 -7.34
C ARG A 115 0.57 -14.85 -8.02
N VAL A 116 1.39 -13.85 -7.69
CA VAL A 116 1.27 -12.52 -8.30
C VAL A 116 1.55 -12.58 -9.80
N TRP A 117 2.49 -13.43 -10.24
CA TRP A 117 2.74 -13.68 -11.65
C TRP A 117 1.49 -14.24 -12.35
N ASN A 118 0.84 -15.26 -11.80
CA ASN A 118 -0.41 -15.79 -12.35
C ASN A 118 -1.51 -14.72 -12.44
N ASP A 119 -1.59 -13.84 -11.44
CA ASP A 119 -2.57 -12.77 -11.41
C ASP A 119 -2.26 -11.67 -12.44
N MET A 120 -0.98 -11.35 -12.69
CA MET A 120 -0.58 -10.09 -13.33
C MET A 120 0.23 -10.22 -14.62
N ASN A 121 0.71 -11.41 -15.01
CA ASN A 121 1.67 -11.54 -16.12
C ASN A 121 1.12 -11.00 -17.46
N GLU A 122 -0.17 -11.13 -17.75
CA GLU A 122 -0.75 -10.66 -19.02
C GLU A 122 -1.07 -9.15 -18.99
N TYR A 123 -1.09 -8.56 -17.80
CA TYR A 123 -1.60 -7.20 -17.58
C TYR A 123 -0.50 -6.16 -17.42
N VAL A 124 0.70 -6.55 -17.00
CA VAL A 124 1.83 -5.63 -16.88
C VAL A 124 2.32 -5.17 -18.25
N GLU A 125 2.55 -3.87 -18.40
CA GLU A 125 3.04 -3.25 -19.64
C GLU A 125 4.46 -3.73 -19.98
N THR A 126 5.32 -3.80 -18.96
CA THR A 126 6.71 -4.27 -19.07
C THR A 126 6.94 -5.40 -18.07
N GLN A 127 7.48 -6.52 -18.53
CA GLN A 127 7.78 -7.67 -17.68
C GLN A 127 9.01 -7.40 -16.80
N PRO A 128 8.90 -7.46 -15.46
CA PRO A 128 10.07 -7.47 -14.60
C PRO A 128 10.74 -8.85 -14.60
N TYR A 129 11.96 -8.95 -14.07
CA TYR A 129 12.56 -10.23 -13.72
C TYR A 129 11.89 -10.78 -12.47
N TRP A 130 10.83 -11.58 -12.64
CA TRP A 130 9.94 -12.04 -11.56
C TRP A 130 10.65 -12.68 -10.36
N ASP A 131 11.68 -13.48 -10.61
CA ASP A 131 12.46 -14.14 -9.56
C ASP A 131 13.37 -13.18 -8.77
N ALA A 132 13.52 -11.93 -9.21
CA ALA A 132 14.26 -10.88 -8.50
C ALA A 132 13.37 -10.07 -7.54
N ALA A 133 12.10 -10.45 -7.35
CA ALA A 133 11.24 -9.83 -6.35
C ALA A 133 11.81 -10.06 -4.94
N THR A 134 11.77 -9.03 -4.11
CA THR A 134 12.38 -9.04 -2.77
C THR A 134 11.34 -8.89 -1.66
N LEU A 135 10.34 -8.04 -1.88
CA LEU A 135 9.33 -7.73 -0.88
C LEU A 135 7.93 -7.79 -1.48
N LEU A 136 6.95 -8.14 -0.65
CA LEU A 136 5.54 -7.90 -0.89
C LEU A 136 5.07 -6.88 0.15
N VAL A 137 4.50 -5.76 -0.31
CA VAL A 137 3.79 -4.83 0.56
C VAL A 137 2.28 -5.07 0.40
N THR A 138 1.58 -5.11 1.53
CA THR A 138 0.11 -5.14 1.57
C THR A 138 -0.39 -3.88 2.27
N MET A 139 -1.33 -3.16 1.66
CA MET A 139 -1.79 -1.86 2.11
C MET A 139 -3.30 -1.82 2.35
N GLY A 140 -3.72 -1.22 3.46
CA GLY A 140 -5.11 -0.94 3.78
C GLY A 140 -5.96 -2.19 4.09
N ARG A 141 -7.26 -1.96 4.33
CA ARG A 141 -8.23 -3.02 4.70
C ARG A 141 -8.55 -3.96 3.55
N ALA A 142 -8.58 -3.44 2.33
CA ALA A 142 -8.75 -4.23 1.11
C ALA A 142 -7.52 -5.11 0.79
N LYS A 143 -6.42 -4.92 1.53
CA LYS A 143 -5.16 -5.64 1.35
C LYS A 143 -4.63 -5.52 -0.08
N HIS A 144 -4.64 -4.29 -0.62
CA HIS A 144 -3.99 -3.98 -1.89
C HIS A 144 -2.55 -4.48 -1.85
N GLU A 145 -2.15 -5.29 -2.82
CA GLU A 145 -0.83 -5.92 -2.82
C GLU A 145 0.06 -5.32 -3.89
N MET A 146 1.34 -5.23 -3.57
CA MET A 146 2.34 -4.81 -4.53
C MET A 146 3.63 -5.60 -4.32
N LEU A 147 4.08 -6.24 -5.39
CA LEU A 147 5.31 -7.01 -5.42
C LEU A 147 6.46 -6.08 -5.82
N LEU A 148 7.49 -6.00 -4.98
CA LEU A 148 8.59 -5.05 -5.09
C LEU A 148 9.88 -5.76 -5.50
N PHE A 149 10.53 -5.17 -6.49
CA PHE A 149 11.80 -5.59 -7.07
C PHE A 149 12.84 -4.54 -6.71
N ALA A 150 13.95 -4.95 -6.10
CA ALA A 150 15.02 -4.01 -5.80
C ALA A 150 15.56 -3.45 -7.11
N ASP A 151 15.57 -2.13 -7.25
CA ASP A 151 16.13 -1.46 -8.42
C ASP A 151 17.65 -1.29 -8.23
N GLN A 152 18.39 -1.17 -9.33
CA GLN A 152 19.83 -0.90 -9.25
C GLN A 152 20.08 0.50 -8.68
N GLY A 153 21.04 0.60 -7.77
CA GLY A 153 21.52 1.86 -7.22
C GLY A 153 21.36 1.97 -5.70
N ALA A 154 20.92 3.14 -5.25
CA ALA A 154 20.77 3.48 -3.84
C ALA A 154 19.81 2.53 -3.10
N ALA A 155 20.13 2.22 -1.84
CA ALA A 155 19.27 1.42 -0.98
C ALA A 155 17.86 2.01 -0.86
N GLY A 156 16.85 1.13 -0.88
CA GLY A 156 15.44 1.54 -0.77
C GLY A 156 14.80 1.92 -2.10
N ARG A 157 15.49 1.79 -3.23
CA ARG A 157 14.89 1.93 -4.55
C ARG A 157 14.21 0.64 -4.97
N PHE A 158 12.95 0.74 -5.37
CA PHE A 158 12.15 -0.39 -5.83
C PHE A 158 11.38 -0.06 -7.09
N THR A 159 11.19 -1.07 -7.92
CA THR A 159 10.11 -1.11 -8.91
C THR A 159 9.00 -2.00 -8.36
N GLY A 160 7.74 -1.63 -8.54
CA GLY A 160 6.58 -2.31 -7.97
C GLY A 160 5.57 -2.75 -9.02
N VAL A 161 5.10 -4.00 -8.93
CA VAL A 161 3.94 -4.51 -9.67
C VAL A 161 2.73 -4.46 -8.73
N PRO A 162 1.75 -3.57 -8.96
CA PRO A 162 0.50 -3.57 -8.22
C PRO A 162 -0.39 -4.74 -8.67
N ASN A 163 -0.88 -5.56 -7.74
CA ASN A 163 -1.80 -6.65 -8.04
C ASN A 163 -3.25 -6.14 -8.04
N VAL A 164 -3.64 -5.51 -9.16
CA VAL A 164 -4.96 -4.87 -9.30
C VAL A 164 -6.10 -5.88 -9.52
N VAL A 165 -5.80 -7.12 -9.91
CA VAL A 165 -6.80 -8.18 -10.10
C VAL A 165 -7.41 -8.59 -8.76
N ARG A 166 -6.60 -8.59 -7.71
CA ARG A 166 -7.05 -8.98 -6.37
C ARG A 166 -7.96 -7.95 -5.68
N ASP A 167 -8.04 -6.75 -6.22
CA ASP A 167 -8.95 -5.69 -5.74
C ASP A 167 -10.42 -5.96 -6.08
N GLY A 168 -10.71 -7.16 -6.61
CA GLY A 168 -12.00 -7.81 -6.39
C GLY A 168 -13.12 -7.40 -7.32
N ASN A 169 -12.82 -6.71 -8.43
CA ASN A 169 -13.76 -6.48 -9.56
C ASN A 169 -13.09 -5.83 -10.80
N ILE A 170 -11.76 -5.85 -10.92
CA ILE A 170 -11.06 -5.16 -12.00
C ILE A 170 -10.26 -6.18 -12.80
N SER A 171 -10.66 -6.38 -14.06
CA SER A 171 -9.83 -7.05 -15.06
C SER A 171 -9.24 -5.95 -15.95
N PRO A 172 -7.99 -5.52 -15.71
CA PRO A 172 -7.36 -4.51 -16.56
C PRO A 172 -7.20 -5.05 -17.99
N ALA A 173 -7.08 -4.14 -18.95
CA ALA A 173 -6.68 -4.54 -20.29
C ALA A 173 -5.26 -5.16 -20.25
N ARG A 174 -4.99 -6.09 -21.17
CA ARG A 174 -3.65 -6.66 -21.32
C ARG A 174 -2.62 -5.55 -21.57
N SER A 175 -1.46 -5.69 -20.94
CA SER A 175 -0.35 -4.73 -21.03
C SER A 175 -0.71 -3.28 -20.67
N ALA A 176 -1.69 -3.06 -19.79
CA ALA A 176 -2.15 -1.72 -19.39
C ALA A 176 -1.68 -1.27 -18.01
N VAL A 177 -1.07 -2.16 -17.22
CA VAL A 177 -0.64 -1.86 -15.85
C VAL A 177 0.84 -1.48 -15.85
N PRO A 178 1.19 -0.21 -15.57
CA PRO A 178 2.58 0.20 -15.55
C PRO A 178 3.28 -0.32 -14.29
N LEU A 179 4.60 -0.50 -14.40
CA LEU A 179 5.44 -0.69 -13.23
C LEU A 179 5.58 0.65 -12.49
N LEU A 180 5.34 0.64 -11.19
CA LEU A 180 5.49 1.82 -10.33
C LEU A 180 6.93 1.91 -9.81
N LYS A 181 7.43 3.12 -9.54
CA LYS A 181 8.77 3.32 -8.99
C LYS A 181 8.69 3.93 -7.60
N PHE A 182 9.38 3.31 -6.64
CA PHE A 182 9.36 3.74 -5.25
C PHE A 182 10.74 4.00 -4.70
N HIS A 183 10.86 5.07 -3.94
CA HIS A 183 11.99 5.31 -3.05
C HIS A 183 11.50 5.20 -1.61
N MET A 184 12.10 4.29 -0.86
CA MET A 184 11.83 4.06 0.55
C MET A 184 13.05 4.44 1.37
N LYS A 185 12.83 5.18 2.45
CA LYS A 185 13.91 5.61 3.35
C LYS A 185 13.46 5.45 4.80
N LEU A 186 14.30 4.79 5.59
CA LEU A 186 14.16 4.73 7.03
C LEU A 186 14.76 5.99 7.65
N LEU A 187 14.01 6.62 8.56
CA LEU A 187 14.44 7.81 9.28
C LEU A 187 14.58 7.49 10.76
N HIS A 188 15.46 8.23 11.44
CA HIS A 188 15.66 8.13 12.90
C HIS A 188 15.84 6.67 13.35
N ALA A 189 16.86 5.98 12.79
CA ALA A 189 17.16 4.58 13.06
C ALA A 189 15.97 3.62 12.82
N GLY A 190 15.12 3.93 11.83
CA GLY A 190 13.99 3.09 11.46
C GLY A 190 12.75 3.27 12.33
N LYS A 191 12.68 4.36 13.10
CA LYS A 191 11.43 4.77 13.78
C LYS A 191 10.35 5.17 12.78
N TYR A 192 10.74 5.77 11.65
CA TYR A 192 9.83 6.15 10.58
C TYR A 192 10.24 5.56 9.25
N LEU A 193 9.24 5.37 8.40
CA LEU A 193 9.40 4.96 7.01
C LEU A 193 8.81 6.04 6.11
N LEU A 194 9.67 6.66 5.32
CA LEU A 194 9.27 7.54 4.23
C LEU A 194 9.16 6.69 2.96
N MET A 195 8.04 6.78 2.26
CA MET A 195 7.83 6.11 0.98
C MET A 195 7.35 7.13 -0.05
N ALA A 196 8.03 7.22 -1.17
CA ALA A 196 7.70 8.10 -2.28
C ALA A 196 7.46 7.27 -3.53
N ASP A 197 6.29 7.44 -4.17
CA ASP A 197 6.05 7.03 -5.54
C ASP A 197 6.62 8.10 -6.47
N CYS A 198 7.65 7.72 -7.22
CA CYS A 198 8.41 8.63 -8.08
C CYS A 198 7.71 8.95 -9.41
N GLN A 199 6.65 8.22 -9.75
CA GLN A 199 5.89 8.47 -10.97
C GLN A 199 4.75 9.45 -10.71
N ILE A 200 3.92 9.17 -9.71
CA ILE A 200 2.77 10.02 -9.39
C ILE A 200 3.09 11.10 -8.35
N GLY A 201 4.26 11.04 -7.72
CA GLY A 201 4.73 12.01 -6.74
C GLY A 201 4.07 11.86 -5.37
N VAL A 202 3.42 10.74 -5.05
CA VAL A 202 2.79 10.53 -3.75
C VAL A 202 3.85 10.20 -2.72
N ILE A 203 3.93 10.99 -1.65
CA ILE A 203 4.89 10.79 -0.56
C ILE A 203 4.13 10.59 0.74
N THR A 204 4.53 9.57 1.49
CA THR A 204 3.92 9.18 2.76
C THR A 204 4.99 9.02 3.83
N LEU A 205 4.70 9.49 5.05
CA LEU A 205 5.49 9.25 6.24
C LEU A 205 4.70 8.33 7.16
N SER A 206 5.34 7.22 7.52
CA SER A 206 4.74 6.15 8.31
C SER A 206 5.52 5.88 9.59
N ALA A 207 4.84 5.36 10.60
CA ALA A 207 5.44 4.90 11.84
C ALA A 207 4.84 3.56 12.28
N ARG A 208 5.41 2.97 13.33
CA ARG A 208 4.91 1.71 13.90
C ARG A 208 3.55 1.87 14.53
N THR A 209 2.67 0.88 14.36
CA THR A 209 1.36 0.87 15.02
C THR A 209 1.44 0.46 16.50
N ARG A 210 2.45 -0.31 16.90
CA ARG A 210 2.60 -0.78 18.29
C ARG A 210 3.06 0.32 19.25
N ALA A 211 3.80 1.31 18.76
CA ALA A 211 4.32 2.42 19.53
C ALA A 211 3.94 3.71 18.80
N MET A 212 2.73 4.18 19.07
CA MET A 212 2.15 5.27 18.30
C MET A 212 2.87 6.59 18.58
N PRO A 213 3.37 7.28 17.54
CA PRO A 213 4.05 8.55 17.72
C PRO A 213 3.06 9.67 18.09
N TYR A 214 3.57 10.72 18.73
CA TYR A 214 2.84 11.96 18.93
C TYR A 214 2.74 12.73 17.60
N ARG A 215 1.67 13.49 17.36
CA ARG A 215 1.52 14.28 16.12
C ARG A 215 2.56 15.37 16.00
N ALA A 216 2.91 16.00 17.12
CA ALA A 216 3.98 16.98 17.17
C ALA A 216 5.31 16.36 16.69
N GLU A 217 5.56 15.10 17.04
CA GLU A 217 6.74 14.37 16.59
C GLU A 217 6.69 14.10 15.08
N ILE A 218 5.55 13.61 14.57
CA ILE A 218 5.34 13.43 13.12
C ILE A 218 5.52 14.74 12.36
N GLY A 219 4.94 15.84 12.85
CA GLY A 219 5.08 17.16 12.25
C GLY A 219 6.53 17.66 12.27
N GLY A 220 7.27 17.41 13.34
CA GLY A 220 8.70 17.72 13.43
C GLY A 220 9.53 16.97 12.39
N VAL A 221 9.31 15.66 12.25
CA VAL A 221 9.98 14.85 11.22
C VAL A 221 9.61 15.32 9.81
N ALA A 222 8.31 15.56 9.55
CA ALA A 222 7.83 16.03 8.27
C ALA A 222 8.46 17.38 7.87
N LYS A 223 8.53 18.33 8.81
CA LYS A 223 9.16 19.65 8.60
C LYS A 223 10.64 19.53 8.26
N ASN A 224 11.37 18.64 8.93
CA ASN A 224 12.81 18.44 8.69
C ASN A 224 13.12 17.87 7.30
N LEU A 225 12.15 17.20 6.66
CA LEU A 225 12.34 16.65 5.31
C LEU A 225 12.34 17.73 4.22
N SER A 226 11.90 18.96 4.52
CA SER A 226 11.90 20.09 3.56
C SER A 226 11.19 19.76 2.23
N LEU A 227 10.11 18.99 2.30
CA LEU A 227 9.26 18.58 1.16
C LEU A 227 8.06 19.52 0.94
N GLY A 228 8.04 20.66 1.65
CA GLY A 228 6.90 21.58 1.68
C GLY A 228 5.78 21.11 2.61
N ASP A 229 4.62 21.73 2.46
CA ASP A 229 3.43 21.44 3.26
C ASP A 229 2.76 20.14 2.80
N GLY A 230 2.25 19.39 3.77
CA GLY A 230 1.41 18.23 3.55
C GLY A 230 0.26 18.17 4.56
N TYR A 231 -0.31 16.99 4.70
CA TYR A 231 -1.52 16.74 5.45
C TYR A 231 -1.27 15.64 6.47
N GLN A 232 -1.74 15.87 7.70
CA GLN A 232 -1.83 14.81 8.70
C GLN A 232 -2.86 13.77 8.21
N ALA A 233 -2.55 12.50 8.45
CA ALA A 233 -3.41 11.36 8.17
C ALA A 233 -3.71 10.62 9.47
N CYS A 234 -4.78 9.83 9.49
CA CYS A 234 -5.21 9.08 10.65
C CYS A 234 -5.44 9.97 11.89
N ILE A 235 -6.05 11.15 11.68
CA ILE A 235 -6.22 12.17 12.74
C ILE A 235 -7.27 11.80 13.80
N SER A 236 -7.92 10.66 13.69
CA SER A 236 -8.76 10.10 14.74
C SER A 236 -7.97 9.23 15.72
N ASP A 237 -6.80 8.73 15.32
CA ASP A 237 -5.92 7.93 16.15
C ASP A 237 -4.90 8.86 16.83
N ARG A 238 -4.87 8.84 18.16
CA ARG A 238 -4.02 9.71 18.97
C ARG A 238 -3.42 8.98 20.14
N ASN A 239 -2.21 9.38 20.52
CA ASN A 239 -1.59 8.79 21.70
C ASN A 239 -2.47 9.12 22.91
N LYS A 240 -2.61 8.20 23.86
CA LYS A 240 -3.53 8.34 25.00
C LYS A 240 -3.22 9.58 25.83
N ASP A 241 -1.96 9.98 25.86
CA ASP A 241 -1.45 11.12 26.62
C ASP A 241 -1.41 12.43 25.79
N GLU A 242 -1.90 12.40 24.54
CA GLU A 242 -1.91 13.57 23.66
C GLU A 242 -3.11 14.46 23.97
N LEU A 243 -2.85 15.68 24.42
CA LEU A 243 -3.89 16.66 24.72
C LEU A 243 -4.66 17.06 23.45
N VAL A 244 -5.98 17.11 23.56
CA VAL A 244 -6.86 17.57 22.48
C VAL A 244 -6.79 19.09 22.43
N THR A 245 -6.00 19.63 21.50
CA THR A 245 -6.18 21.02 21.09
C THR A 245 -7.26 21.04 20.02
N ASP A 246 -8.51 21.23 20.45
CA ASP A 246 -9.61 21.54 19.53
C ASP A 246 -9.33 22.92 18.91
N ASN A 247 -8.74 22.92 17.72
CA ASN A 247 -8.70 24.12 16.90
C ASN A 247 -10.10 24.28 16.28
N LYS A 248 -10.93 25.09 16.93
CA LYS A 248 -12.14 25.69 16.36
C LYS A 248 -11.78 26.62 15.20
#